data_AF-A0A1X1XJQ7-F1
#
_entry.id   AF-A0A1X1XJQ7-F1
#
_cell.length_a   1.000
_cell.length_b   1.000
_cell.length_c   1.000
_cell.angle_alpha   90.00
_cell.angle_beta   90.00
_cell.angle_gamma   90.00
#
_symmetry.space_group_name_H-M   'P 1'
#
loop_
_entity.id
_entity.type
_entity.pdbx_description
1 polymer ?
#
loop_
_entity_poly.entity_id
_entity_poly.type
_entity_poly.pdbx_seq_one_letter_code
_entity_poly.pdbx_strand_id
1 'polypeptide(L)'
;MDESAKVISRGWLAMLVGTALLAAGLVVLCLPVYLDAHDRWGIQIKCGNGYYTQLLQASISDQEPAQQSRPATNYLDQCKSALLHRRAWAIPLTAAGTLIVIGEMAAWMRGGSPSVPEPGSAEPAGPPPAALPEEEFHEAAVLDRRYRAHRPPAHDTTL
;
A
#
# COMPACT_ATOMS: atom_id res chain seq x y z
N MET A 1 17.31 -26.36 -2.13
CA MET A 1 16.21 -25.74 -2.92
C MET A 1 15.21 -25.02 -2.02
N ASP A 2 15.30 -25.17 -0.69
CA ASP A 2 14.31 -24.67 0.28
C ASP A 2 14.42 -23.16 0.58
N GLU A 3 15.61 -22.57 0.43
CA GLU A 3 15.85 -21.17 0.80
C GLU A 3 15.15 -20.19 -0.17
N SER A 4 15.15 -20.47 -1.47
CA SER A 4 14.49 -19.63 -2.48
C SER A 4 12.96 -19.64 -2.37
N ALA A 5 12.36 -20.80 -2.06
CA ALA A 5 10.92 -20.91 -1.83
C ALA A 5 10.46 -20.06 -0.64
N LYS A 6 11.30 -19.98 0.41
CA LYS A 6 11.02 -19.23 1.63
C LYS A 6 11.05 -17.71 1.42
N VAL A 7 11.95 -17.21 0.57
CA VAL A 7 12.07 -15.78 0.25
C VAL A 7 10.90 -15.31 -0.63
N ILE A 8 10.53 -16.08 -1.65
CA ILE A 8 9.38 -15.79 -2.52
C ILE A 8 8.08 -15.81 -1.72
N SER A 9 7.91 -16.81 -0.85
CA SER A 9 6.75 -16.89 0.04
C SER A 9 6.66 -15.69 0.98
N ARG A 10 7.78 -15.22 1.55
CA ARG A 10 7.78 -14.06 2.46
C ARG A 10 7.35 -12.76 1.80
N GLY A 11 7.87 -12.44 0.61
CA GLY A 11 7.48 -11.21 -0.10
C GLY A 11 6.01 -11.24 -0.52
N TRP A 12 5.56 -12.38 -1.07
CA TRP A 12 4.16 -12.55 -1.45
C TRP A 12 3.21 -12.46 -0.24
N LEU A 13 3.56 -13.07 0.89
CA LEU A 13 2.80 -12.96 2.14
C LEU A 13 2.76 -11.52 2.65
N ALA A 14 3.88 -10.79 2.60
CA ALA A 14 3.92 -9.38 3.01
C ALA A 14 3.00 -8.52 2.12
N MET A 15 3.01 -8.76 0.81
CA MET A 15 2.16 -8.05 -0.15
C MET A 15 0.67 -8.35 0.09
N LEU A 16 0.31 -9.61 0.31
CA LEU A 16 -1.06 -10.02 0.66
C LEU A 16 -1.53 -9.37 1.97
N VAL A 17 -0.71 -9.44 3.02
CA VAL A 17 -1.01 -8.86 4.32
C VAL A 17 -1.17 -7.34 4.19
N GLY A 18 -0.22 -6.66 3.57
CA GLY A 18 -0.28 -5.21 3.34
C GLY A 18 -1.54 -4.78 2.58
N THR A 19 -1.87 -5.50 1.51
CA THR A 19 -3.07 -5.26 0.69
C THR A 19 -4.35 -5.51 1.48
N ALA A 20 -4.42 -6.60 2.25
CA ALA A 20 -5.58 -6.92 3.07
C ALA A 20 -5.81 -5.86 4.16
N LEU A 21 -4.75 -5.42 4.84
CA LEU A 21 -4.81 -4.33 5.83
C LEU A 21 -5.29 -3.01 5.20
N LEU A 22 -4.74 -2.67 4.04
CA LEU A 22 -5.13 -1.46 3.32
C LEU A 22 -6.60 -1.52 2.88
N ALA A 23 -7.02 -2.60 2.24
CA ALA A 23 -8.40 -2.79 1.80
C ALA A 23 -9.38 -2.80 2.98
N ALA A 24 -9.07 -3.54 4.05
CA ALA A 24 -9.91 -3.59 5.24
C ALA A 24 -10.02 -2.21 5.91
N GLY A 25 -8.90 -1.48 6.04
CA GLY A 25 -8.88 -0.12 6.57
C GLY A 25 -9.75 0.84 5.75
N LEU A 26 -9.62 0.80 4.42
CA LEU A 26 -10.44 1.62 3.52
C LEU A 26 -11.94 1.26 3.60
N VAL A 27 -12.29 -0.01 3.71
CA VAL A 27 -13.67 -0.49 3.88
C VAL A 27 -14.24 -0.01 5.21
N VAL A 28 -13.49 -0.12 6.31
CA VAL A 28 -13.92 0.37 7.63
C VAL A 28 -14.15 1.88 7.61
N LEU A 29 -13.27 2.64 6.94
CA LEU A 29 -13.45 4.08 6.72
C LEU A 29 -14.64 4.40 5.81
N CYS A 30 -15.08 3.43 5.00
CA CYS A 30 -16.23 3.52 4.10
C CYS A 30 -17.55 3.12 4.77
N LEU A 31 -17.52 2.48 5.94
CA LEU A 31 -18.74 2.07 6.64
C LEU A 31 -19.29 3.23 7.49
N PRO A 32 -20.58 3.60 7.30
CA PRO A 32 -21.18 4.68 8.06
C PRO A 32 -21.10 4.43 9.56
N VAL A 33 -20.83 5.50 10.31
CA VAL A 33 -20.91 5.48 11.78
C VAL A 33 -22.33 5.83 12.16
N TYR A 34 -23.04 4.85 12.66
CA TYR A 34 -24.34 5.06 13.26
C TYR A 34 -24.15 5.42 14.73
N LEU A 35 -24.89 6.43 15.19
CA LEU A 35 -24.98 6.74 16.60
C LEU A 35 -26.15 5.95 17.18
N ASP A 36 -26.03 5.45 18.42
CA ASP A 36 -27.12 4.79 19.15
C ASP A 36 -28.16 5.81 19.67
N ALA A 37 -28.36 6.86 18.89
CA ALA A 37 -29.23 7.99 19.16
C ALA A 37 -30.20 8.16 17.98
N HIS A 38 -31.48 8.20 18.33
CA HIS A 38 -32.56 8.28 17.36
C HIS A 38 -33.06 9.73 17.26
N ASP A 39 -33.27 10.19 16.02
CA ASP A 39 -33.86 11.49 15.70
C ASP A 39 -35.33 11.56 16.19
N ARG A 40 -35.94 12.73 16.09
CA ARG A 40 -37.37 12.99 16.39
C ARG A 40 -38.37 12.08 15.66
N TRP A 41 -37.96 11.46 14.56
CA TRP A 41 -38.77 10.48 13.82
C TRP A 41 -38.48 9.01 14.19
N GLY A 42 -37.63 8.76 15.19
CA GLY A 42 -37.27 7.39 15.62
C GLY A 42 -36.32 6.67 14.66
N ILE A 43 -35.60 7.42 13.83
CA ILE A 43 -34.60 6.90 12.87
C ILE A 43 -33.19 7.25 13.39
N GLN A 44 -32.24 6.32 13.29
CA GLN A 44 -30.86 6.58 13.71
C GLN A 44 -30.23 7.74 12.93
N ILE A 45 -29.65 8.69 13.66
CA ILE A 45 -28.94 9.82 13.07
C ILE A 45 -27.65 9.29 12.42
N LYS A 46 -27.51 9.48 11.11
CA LYS A 46 -26.28 9.16 10.39
C LYS A 46 -25.28 10.30 10.54
N CYS A 47 -24.18 10.02 11.23
CA CYS A 47 -23.05 10.94 11.43
C CYS A 47 -22.14 11.10 10.20
N GLY A 48 -22.41 10.34 9.14
CA GLY A 48 -21.59 10.24 7.95
C GLY A 48 -20.67 9.03 7.99
N ASN A 49 -19.49 9.17 7.38
CA ASN A 49 -18.56 8.10 7.12
C ASN A 49 -17.14 8.46 7.58
N GLY A 50 -16.23 7.48 7.66
CA GLY A 50 -14.84 7.71 8.04
C GLY A 50 -14.11 8.74 7.16
N TYR A 51 -14.49 8.86 5.87
CA TYR A 51 -13.99 9.86 4.93
C TYR A 51 -14.64 11.24 5.04
N TYR A 52 -15.97 11.28 5.16
CA TYR A 52 -16.76 12.52 5.12
C TYR A 52 -17.68 12.63 6.34
N THR A 53 -17.51 13.71 7.09
CA THR A 53 -18.36 14.04 8.24
C THR A 53 -19.55 14.87 7.79
N GLN A 54 -20.77 14.38 8.02
CA GLN A 54 -22.01 15.13 7.81
C GLN A 54 -22.54 15.57 9.18
N LEU A 55 -22.07 16.73 9.65
CA LEU A 55 -22.42 17.28 10.96
C LEU A 55 -23.66 18.19 10.91
N LEU A 56 -24.11 18.58 9.71
CA LEU A 56 -25.16 19.57 9.53
C LEU A 56 -26.49 19.11 10.15
N GLN A 57 -26.85 17.84 9.95
CA GLN A 57 -28.08 17.27 10.51
C GLN A 57 -28.06 17.19 12.04
N ALA A 58 -26.92 16.81 12.63
CA ALA A 58 -26.75 16.80 14.09
C ALA A 58 -26.79 18.22 14.69
N SER A 59 -26.23 19.22 14.00
CA SER A 59 -26.24 20.62 14.46
C SER A 59 -27.62 21.28 14.42
N ILE A 60 -28.51 20.80 13.55
CA ILE A 60 -29.90 21.26 13.49
C ILE A 60 -30.70 20.64 14.65
N SER A 61 -30.45 19.36 14.97
CA SER A 61 -31.08 18.69 16.12
C SER A 61 -30.63 19.27 17.47
N ASP A 62 -29.37 19.73 17.60
CA ASP A 62 -28.85 20.36 18.83
C ASP A 62 -29.38 21.79 19.05
N GLN A 63 -29.85 22.48 18.00
CA GLN A 63 -30.37 23.86 18.09
C GLN A 63 -31.88 23.93 18.39
N GLU A 64 -32.60 22.81 18.43
CA GLU A 64 -34.00 22.83 18.83
C GLU A 64 -34.12 23.14 20.34
N PRO A 65 -35.09 23.99 20.75
CA PRO A 65 -35.31 24.32 22.14
C PRO A 65 -35.53 23.05 22.96
N ALA A 66 -34.88 22.96 24.12
CA ALA A 66 -35.12 21.88 25.08
C ALA A 66 -36.61 21.88 25.47
N GLN A 67 -37.40 20.99 24.86
CA GLN A 67 -38.77 20.75 25.30
C GLN A 67 -38.74 19.93 26.59
N GLN A 68 -39.74 20.10 27.46
CA GLN A 68 -39.86 19.52 28.81
C GLN A 68 -39.53 18.01 28.94
N SER A 69 -39.54 17.27 27.82
CA SER A 69 -39.34 15.82 27.75
C SER A 69 -38.03 15.40 27.08
N ARG A 70 -37.16 16.33 26.65
CA ARG A 70 -35.91 16.01 25.94
C ARG A 70 -34.74 16.80 26.55
N PRO A 71 -33.77 16.13 27.21
CA PRO A 71 -32.58 16.81 27.69
C PRO A 71 -31.80 17.43 26.53
N ALA A 72 -31.09 18.54 26.78
CA ALA A 72 -30.15 19.11 25.83
C ALA A 72 -29.02 18.09 25.60
N THR A 73 -29.18 17.26 24.58
CA THR A 73 -28.22 16.22 24.21
C THR A 73 -27.25 16.81 23.20
N ASN A 74 -25.96 16.84 23.52
CA ASN A 74 -24.91 17.23 22.56
C ASN A 74 -24.71 16.11 21.53
N TYR A 75 -25.60 15.98 20.55
CA TYR A 75 -25.50 14.97 19.50
C TYR A 75 -24.24 15.20 18.65
N LEU A 76 -23.80 16.46 18.51
CA LEU A 76 -22.55 16.80 17.84
C LEU A 76 -21.31 16.18 18.50
N ASP A 77 -21.18 16.29 19.82
CA ASP A 77 -20.02 15.75 20.54
C ASP A 77 -20.01 14.22 20.53
N GLN A 78 -21.17 13.59 20.66
CA GLN A 78 -21.31 12.14 20.56
C GLN A 78 -20.90 11.65 19.16
N CYS A 79 -21.37 12.34 18.13
CA CYS A 79 -21.03 12.07 16.73
C CYS A 79 -19.53 12.19 16.47
N LYS A 80 -18.90 13.25 16.99
CA LYS A 80 -17.44 13.46 16.90
C LYS A 80 -16.66 12.38 17.64
N SER A 81 -17.08 12.01 18.84
CA SER A 81 -16.41 10.98 19.65
C SER A 81 -16.43 9.61 18.99
N ALA A 82 -17.58 9.19 18.45
CA ALA A 82 -17.75 7.92 17.76
C ALA A 82 -16.89 7.84 16.49
N LEU A 83 -16.81 8.95 15.76
CA LEU A 83 -16.00 9.05 14.55
C LEU A 83 -14.49 9.03 14.87
N LEU A 84 -14.07 9.73 15.93
CA LEU A 84 -12.70 9.70 16.43
C LEU A 84 -12.28 8.29 16.86
N HIS A 85 -13.16 7.56 17.53
CA HIS A 85 -12.86 6.19 17.96
C HIS A 85 -12.59 5.26 16.77
N ARG A 86 -13.38 5.32 15.68
CA ARG A 86 -13.10 4.53 14.47
C ARG A 86 -11.80 4.97 13.78
N ARG A 87 -11.56 6.28 13.68
CA ARG A 87 -10.35 6.82 13.08
C ARG A 87 -9.08 6.45 13.86
N ALA A 88 -9.18 6.33 15.18
CA ALA A 88 -8.04 6.03 16.05
C ALA A 88 -7.34 4.71 15.71
N TRP A 89 -8.06 3.72 15.17
CA TRP A 89 -7.48 2.44 14.78
C TRP A 89 -7.54 2.16 13.28
N ALA A 90 -8.52 2.69 12.55
CA ALA A 90 -8.61 2.49 11.10
C ALA A 90 -7.50 3.25 10.33
N ILE A 91 -7.16 4.48 10.76
CA ILE A 91 -6.07 5.25 10.15
C ILE A 91 -4.72 4.53 10.30
N PRO A 92 -4.29 4.10 11.50
CA PRO A 92 -2.99 3.43 11.62
C PRO A 92 -2.94 2.09 10.88
N LEU A 93 -4.03 1.30 10.84
CA LEU A 93 -4.07 0.08 10.01
C LEU A 93 -3.91 0.38 8.52
N THR A 94 -4.63 1.39 8.02
CA THR A 94 -4.53 1.80 6.61
C THR A 94 -3.13 2.33 6.29
N ALA A 95 -2.55 3.12 7.18
CA ALA A 95 -1.19 3.64 7.03
C ALA A 95 -0.15 2.51 7.03
N ALA A 96 -0.27 1.54 7.95
CA ALA A 96 0.62 0.38 8.00
C ALA A 96 0.53 -0.46 6.72
N GLY A 97 -0.67 -0.77 6.25
CA GLY A 97 -0.86 -1.49 4.98
C GLY A 97 -0.26 -0.75 3.78
N THR A 98 -0.45 0.57 3.72
CA THR A 98 0.15 1.43 2.68
C THR A 98 1.68 1.36 2.69
N LEU A 99 2.31 1.47 3.87
CA LEU A 99 3.77 1.42 4.00
C LEU A 99 4.34 0.06 3.57
N ILE A 100 3.67 -1.04 3.93
CA ILE A 100 4.07 -2.40 3.53
C ILE A 100 4.03 -2.53 2.00
N VAL A 101 2.91 -2.15 1.38
CA VAL A 101 2.73 -2.26 -0.07
C VAL A 101 3.76 -1.40 -0.82
N ILE A 102 3.99 -0.15 -0.39
CA ILE A 102 5.00 0.72 -1.00
C ILE A 102 6.40 0.15 -0.81
N GLY A 103 6.71 -0.39 0.36
CA GLY A 103 8.00 -1.00 0.67
C GLY A 103 8.34 -2.18 -0.24
N GLU A 104 7.40 -3.11 -0.38
CA GLU A 104 7.52 -4.27 -1.28
C GLU A 104 7.60 -3.83 -2.74
N MET A 105 6.73 -2.92 -3.18
CA MET A 105 6.75 -2.38 -4.54
C MET A 105 8.09 -1.72 -4.88
N ALA A 106 8.63 -0.93 -3.94
CA ALA A 106 9.91 -0.27 -4.11
C ALA A 106 11.09 -1.26 -4.09
N ALA A 107 11.03 -2.31 -3.29
CA ALA A 107 12.03 -3.38 -3.30
C ALA A 107 12.01 -4.13 -4.64
N TRP A 108 10.83 -4.39 -5.19
CA TRP A 108 10.65 -5.03 -6.49
C TRP A 108 11.23 -4.19 -7.62
N MET A 109 10.97 -2.87 -7.62
CA MET A 109 11.54 -1.94 -8.59
C MET A 109 13.08 -1.87 -8.51
N ARG A 110 13.65 -1.86 -7.30
CA ARG A 110 15.12 -1.81 -7.11
C ARG A 110 15.82 -3.11 -7.52
N GLY A 111 15.18 -4.26 -7.34
CA GLY A 111 15.73 -5.56 -7.79
C GLY A 111 15.78 -5.72 -9.32
N GLY A 112 15.07 -4.86 -10.06
CA GLY A 112 15.01 -4.86 -11.52
C GLY A 112 16.02 -3.95 -12.23
N SER A 113 16.85 -3.18 -11.52
CA SER A 113 17.90 -2.35 -12.13
C SER A 113 19.25 -3.09 -12.11
N PRO A 114 19.76 -3.62 -13.24
CA PRO A 114 21.19 -3.82 -13.36
C PRO A 114 21.83 -2.45 -13.21
N SER A 115 22.67 -2.29 -12.18
CA SER A 115 23.54 -1.12 -12.05
C SER A 115 24.34 -0.98 -13.34
N VAL A 116 23.99 0.00 -14.18
CA VAL A 116 24.95 0.55 -15.13
C VAL A 116 26.04 1.16 -14.24
N PRO A 117 27.29 0.65 -14.27
CA PRO A 117 28.37 1.28 -13.52
C PRO A 117 28.49 2.70 -14.04
N GLU A 118 28.17 3.66 -13.19
CA GLU A 118 28.36 5.08 -13.46
C GLU A 118 29.87 5.29 -13.65
N PRO A 119 30.37 5.69 -14.85
CA PRO A 119 31.77 5.96 -15.04
C PRO A 119 32.05 7.40 -14.59
N GLY A 120 32.10 7.59 -13.28
CA GLY A 120 32.42 8.86 -12.65
C GLY A 120 33.55 8.69 -11.64
N SER A 121 34.80 8.96 -12.03
CA SER A 121 35.91 9.56 -11.23
C SER A 121 37.28 9.24 -11.84
N ALA A 122 38.21 10.21 -11.76
CA ALA A 122 39.39 10.37 -12.60
C ALA A 122 40.67 9.56 -12.20
N GLU A 123 41.48 9.21 -13.24
CA GLU A 123 42.98 9.32 -13.34
C GLU A 123 43.90 8.33 -12.56
N PRO A 124 45.20 8.04 -12.92
CA PRO A 124 45.97 8.06 -14.18
C PRO A 124 46.66 6.69 -14.57
N ALA A 125 47.08 6.60 -15.84
CA ALA A 125 48.15 5.78 -16.46
C ALA A 125 48.68 4.50 -15.76
N GLY A 126 48.35 3.33 -16.32
CA GLY A 126 49.13 2.09 -16.23
C GLY A 126 49.27 1.46 -17.63
N PRO A 127 50.37 0.76 -17.96
CA PRO A 127 50.65 0.31 -19.34
C PRO A 127 49.62 -0.74 -19.80
N PRO A 128 49.23 -0.74 -21.09
CA PRO A 128 48.21 -1.65 -21.59
C PRO A 128 48.69 -3.11 -21.52
N PRO A 129 47.87 -4.06 -21.04
CA PRO A 129 48.16 -5.48 -21.16
C PRO A 129 48.06 -5.92 -22.62
N ALA A 130 48.93 -6.85 -22.99
CA ALA A 130 49.10 -7.37 -24.35
C ALA A 130 47.75 -7.76 -24.99
N ALA A 131 47.52 -7.24 -26.20
CA ALA A 131 46.35 -7.52 -27.01
C ALA A 131 46.25 -9.01 -27.33
N LEU A 132 45.21 -9.66 -26.79
CA LEU A 132 44.68 -10.89 -27.36
C LEU A 132 43.89 -10.52 -28.63
N PRO A 133 43.90 -11.36 -29.67
CA PRO A 133 43.31 -11.02 -30.96
C PRO A 133 41.81 -10.75 -30.84
N GLU A 134 41.36 -9.60 -31.36
CA GLU A 134 39.97 -9.11 -31.24
C GLU A 134 38.91 -10.05 -31.84
N GLU A 135 39.34 -10.98 -32.71
CA GLU A 135 38.46 -11.98 -33.32
C GLU A 135 37.86 -12.94 -32.29
N GLU A 136 38.61 -13.31 -31.23
CA GLU A 136 38.14 -14.28 -30.23
C GLU A 136 37.04 -13.68 -29.33
N PHE A 137 37.13 -12.38 -29.03
CA PHE A 137 36.10 -11.66 -28.28
C PHE A 137 34.84 -11.44 -29.10
N HIS A 138 34.96 -11.16 -30.40
CA HIS A 138 33.81 -11.01 -31.27
C HIS A 138 33.05 -12.33 -31.42
N GLU A 139 33.77 -13.44 -31.58
CA GLU A 139 33.16 -14.77 -31.66
C GLU A 139 32.47 -15.16 -30.35
N ALA A 140 33.09 -14.90 -29.19
CA ALA A 140 32.49 -15.14 -27.88
C ALA A 140 31.20 -14.31 -27.66
N ALA A 141 31.18 -13.05 -28.08
CA ALA A 141 30.00 -12.19 -27.98
C ALA A 141 28.86 -12.65 -28.91
N VAL A 142 29.18 -13.15 -30.12
CA VAL A 142 28.19 -13.69 -31.06
C VAL A 142 27.61 -15.02 -30.54
N LEU A 143 28.46 -15.88 -29.94
CA LEU A 143 28.04 -17.14 -29.32
C LEU A 143 27.12 -16.93 -28.12
N ASP A 144 27.45 -16.01 -27.21
CA ASP A 144 26.61 -15.68 -26.04
C ASP A 144 25.25 -15.09 -26.46
N ARG A 145 25.22 -14.22 -27.48
CA ARG A 145 23.97 -13.71 -28.04
C ARG A 145 23.11 -14.83 -28.64
N ARG A 146 23.71 -15.77 -29.39
CA ARG A 146 22.98 -16.94 -29.94
C ARG A 146 22.45 -17.84 -28.83
N TYR A 147 23.26 -18.11 -27.80
CA TYR A 147 22.87 -18.94 -26.65
C TYR A 147 21.67 -18.35 -25.91
N ARG A 148 21.66 -17.03 -25.67
CA ARG A 148 20.52 -16.35 -25.03
C ARG A 148 19.26 -16.35 -25.90
N ALA A 149 19.41 -16.22 -27.22
CA ALA A 149 18.28 -16.25 -28.15
C ALA A 149 17.64 -17.66 -28.26
N HIS A 150 18.41 -18.72 -28.02
CA HIS A 150 17.93 -20.11 -28.08
C HIS A 150 17.49 -20.66 -26.72
N ARG A 151 17.59 -19.86 -25.65
CA ARG A 151 17.12 -20.29 -24.33
C ARG A 151 15.59 -20.36 -24.36
N PRO A 152 14.96 -21.54 -24.21
CA PRO A 152 13.51 -21.63 -24.21
C PRO A 152 12.96 -20.87 -22.98
N PRO A 153 11.84 -20.13 -23.12
CA PRO A 153 11.17 -19.54 -21.97
C PRO A 153 10.78 -20.67 -21.01
N ALA A 154 10.95 -20.43 -19.70
CA ALA A 154 10.58 -21.40 -18.68
C ALA A 154 9.09 -21.73 -18.82
N HIS A 155 8.77 -22.99 -19.14
CA HIS A 155 7.39 -23.44 -19.31
C HIS A 155 6.62 -23.28 -18.00
N ASP A 156 5.53 -22.52 -18.08
CA ASP A 156 4.46 -22.48 -17.10
C ASP A 156 3.93 -23.91 -16.90
N THR A 157 4.20 -24.51 -15.75
CA THR A 157 3.54 -25.75 -15.31
C THR A 157 2.43 -25.36 -14.37
N THR A 158 1.36 -24.83 -14.95
CA THR A 158 0.06 -24.74 -14.30
C THR A 158 -0.65 -26.08 -14.47
N LEU A 159 -0.82 -26.79 -13.35
CA LEU A 159 -1.81 -27.84 -13.16
C LEU A 159 -2.54 -27.51 -11.85
#